data_AF-A0A412TWC8-F1
#
_entry.id   AF-A0A412TWC8-F1
#
_cell.length_a   1.000
_cell.length_b   1.000
_cell.length_c   1.000
_cell.angle_alpha   90.00
_cell.angle_beta   90.00
_cell.angle_gamma   90.00
#
_symmetry.space_group_name_H-M   'P 1'
#
loop_
_entity.id
_entity.type
_entity.pdbx_description
1 polymer ?
#
loop_
_entity_poly.entity_id
_entity_poly.type
_entity_poly.pdbx_seq_one_letter_code
_entity_poly.pdbx_strand_id
1 'polypeptide(L)'
;MSRYIFLWIGILWFGTISVVGAEVIRVSATQGDATPRIQAAIEKARQYRGKPVVIRLEQGNYHLFRTSCSKQVYYISNTASEEENPDPTKHIGLWIRGIRNLTIEGDGARLVTHGEMTSFVIDSSENIILRNFTLTAADPSVPEMTVVDAGENYLTARIHPDSPYEIREGKFTWLGEGWNFTGGIAQVFEPWRNVTWRCNSPMSDVVKAIELEKGLVRFNYNKRPEGRVGQVFQMRDAIRDEVCGLILKSKQVTLEDLNIHFLGNFGIVGQYSENLTYNRLNCTPEWGHGRTCAGFADFVQMSGCRGKVSILDSRFEGAQDDPINIHGTHLKVMDYPASNQVRVRFMHNQSFGFEAFFKGDEVELVQVNSLRKLQSAWVKQVKRLDNYEILLTLDRPVDEQVKQQPVVVENVTWTPEVLIRNNYFSRIPTRGILVTTRRKVVIEKNIFFRTPMSAILISDDARSWYESGPVSDVTIRNNFFVECGSPVISIAPENDRPEGAVHRNIRILANRFALSGKEGIYARWTEGLDIRDNYFEYSEQLRPEDFIRLENCESVQIENNRSSLK
;
A
#
# COMPACT_ATOMS: atom_id res chain seq x y z
N MET A 1 27.00 33.97 37.98
CA MET A 1 27.25 32.53 37.80
C MET A 1 26.57 32.09 36.52
N SER A 2 27.36 31.66 35.54
CA SER A 2 27.00 31.55 34.12
C SER A 2 25.96 30.46 33.84
N ARG A 3 24.93 30.78 33.04
CA ARG A 3 23.95 29.83 32.48
C ARG A 3 24.44 29.39 31.11
N TYR A 4 24.77 28.11 30.96
CA TYR A 4 25.04 27.51 29.65
C TYR A 4 23.72 27.11 28.97
N ILE A 5 23.38 27.79 27.89
CA ILE A 5 22.36 27.40 26.93
C ILE A 5 23.05 26.47 25.92
N PHE A 6 22.69 25.18 25.91
CA PHE A 6 23.09 24.27 24.84
C PHE A 6 22.16 24.47 23.64
N LEU A 7 22.63 25.26 22.68
CA LEU A 7 22.00 25.37 21.36
C LEU A 7 22.38 24.10 20.55
N TRP A 8 21.42 23.20 20.33
CA TRP A 8 21.56 22.13 19.36
C TRP A 8 21.44 22.72 17.96
N ILE A 9 22.57 23.07 17.35
CA ILE A 9 22.65 23.34 15.91
C ILE A 9 22.61 21.99 15.21
N GLY A 10 21.41 21.58 14.80
CA GLY A 10 21.25 20.51 13.82
C GLY A 10 21.83 20.97 12.49
N ILE A 11 23.02 20.48 12.14
CA ILE A 11 23.59 20.64 10.81
C ILE A 11 22.73 19.81 9.85
N LEU A 12 21.76 20.46 9.20
CA LEU A 12 21.08 19.94 8.02
C LEU A 12 22.09 19.89 6.89
N TRP A 13 22.60 18.69 6.61
CA TRP A 13 23.40 18.41 5.42
C TRP A 13 22.47 18.40 4.20
N PHE A 14 22.18 19.57 3.62
CA PHE A 14 21.68 19.65 2.24
C PHE A 14 22.85 19.37 1.29
N GLY A 15 23.30 18.13 1.26
CA GLY A 15 24.22 17.65 0.25
C GLY A 15 23.46 17.39 -1.03
N THR A 16 23.46 18.34 -1.98
CA THR A 16 23.32 17.95 -3.38
C THR A 16 24.47 17.01 -3.66
N ILE A 17 24.21 15.70 -3.71
CA ILE A 17 25.16 14.76 -4.29
C ILE A 17 25.21 15.09 -5.78
N SER A 18 26.07 16.05 -6.14
CA SER A 18 26.61 16.10 -7.48
C SER A 18 27.40 14.82 -7.63
N VAL A 19 26.80 13.83 -8.29
CA VAL A 19 27.53 12.64 -8.71
C VAL A 19 28.56 13.15 -9.72
N VAL A 20 29.79 13.37 -9.26
CA VAL A 20 30.91 13.80 -10.10
C VAL A 20 31.02 12.79 -11.24
N GLY A 21 30.84 13.25 -12.48
CA GLY A 21 30.90 12.41 -13.68
C GLY A 21 29.58 11.81 -14.18
N ALA A 22 28.41 12.22 -13.66
CA ALA A 22 27.14 11.84 -14.25
C ALA A 22 26.79 12.66 -15.51
N GLU A 23 26.26 11.98 -16.53
CA GLU A 23 25.74 12.62 -17.73
C GLU A 23 24.38 13.25 -17.44
N VAL A 24 24.17 14.51 -17.85
CA VAL A 24 22.93 15.24 -17.54
C VAL A 24 22.08 15.39 -18.80
N ILE A 25 20.85 14.87 -18.76
CA ILE A 25 19.83 15.06 -19.78
C ILE A 25 18.82 16.06 -19.22
N ARG A 26 18.79 17.28 -19.77
CA ARG A 26 17.83 18.32 -19.37
C ARG A 26 16.54 18.18 -20.18
N VAL A 27 15.40 18.24 -19.49
CA VAL A 27 14.07 18.19 -20.10
C VAL A 27 13.29 19.41 -19.66
N SER A 28 13.09 20.37 -20.56
CA SER A 28 12.26 21.55 -20.30
C SER A 28 10.77 21.20 -20.34
N ALA A 29 9.97 21.87 -19.52
CA ALA A 29 8.52 21.81 -19.60
C ALA A 29 8.04 22.30 -20.98
N THR A 30 6.94 21.72 -21.46
CA THR A 30 6.30 22.09 -22.73
C THR A 30 4.85 22.43 -22.49
N GLN A 31 4.28 23.29 -23.34
CA GLN A 31 2.83 23.37 -23.42
C GLN A 31 2.30 22.08 -24.05
N GLY A 32 1.32 21.44 -23.40
CA GLY A 32 0.73 20.18 -23.87
C GLY A 32 1.45 18.94 -23.36
N ASP A 33 1.38 17.87 -24.15
CA ASP A 33 1.82 16.52 -23.78
C ASP A 33 3.34 16.37 -23.69
N ALA A 34 3.82 16.05 -22.48
CA ALA A 34 5.23 15.84 -22.17
C ALA A 34 5.64 14.36 -22.20
N THR A 35 4.69 13.41 -22.33
CA THR A 35 4.96 11.96 -22.24
C THR A 35 6.04 11.52 -23.23
N PRO A 36 5.96 11.83 -24.56
CA PRO A 36 6.96 11.35 -25.51
C PRO A 36 8.35 11.94 -25.24
N ARG A 37 8.41 13.19 -24.75
CA ARG A 37 9.67 13.89 -24.48
C ARG A 37 10.40 13.31 -23.27
N ILE A 38 9.67 13.01 -22.19
CA ILE A 38 10.24 12.36 -21.01
C ILE A 38 10.66 10.93 -21.37
N GLN A 39 9.83 10.19 -22.11
CA GLN A 39 10.17 8.84 -22.52
C GLN A 39 11.43 8.79 -23.40
N ALA A 40 11.59 9.74 -24.33
CA ALA A 40 12.82 9.87 -25.14
C ALA A 40 14.07 10.17 -24.28
N ALA A 41 13.93 10.93 -23.19
CA ALA A 41 15.03 11.17 -22.25
C ALA A 41 15.42 9.88 -21.50
N ILE A 42 14.44 9.05 -21.11
CA ILE A 42 14.67 7.74 -20.49
C ILE A 42 15.36 6.78 -21.49
N GLU A 43 14.93 6.76 -22.74
CA GLU A 43 15.57 5.97 -23.80
C GLU A 43 17.01 6.41 -24.06
N LYS A 44 17.26 7.73 -24.07
CA LYS A 44 18.62 8.26 -24.15
C LYS A 44 19.47 7.87 -22.94
N ALA A 45 18.91 7.91 -21.73
CA ALA A 45 19.61 7.44 -20.52
C ALA A 45 20.04 5.97 -20.65
N ARG A 46 19.18 5.11 -21.22
CA ARG A 46 19.49 3.69 -21.46
C ARG A 46 20.73 3.49 -22.35
N GLN A 47 21.01 4.41 -23.28
CA GLN A 47 22.15 4.32 -24.19
C GLN A 47 23.51 4.49 -23.50
N TYR A 48 23.55 5.02 -22.27
CA TYR A 48 24.78 5.21 -21.51
C TYR A 48 25.31 3.93 -20.83
N ARG A 49 24.65 2.78 -21.03
CA ARG A 49 25.13 1.43 -20.66
C ARG A 49 25.65 1.33 -19.22
N GLY A 50 24.87 1.89 -18.27
CA GLY A 50 25.14 1.82 -16.84
C GLY A 50 26.09 2.87 -16.29
N LYS A 51 26.59 3.82 -17.10
CA LYS A 51 27.18 5.05 -16.55
C LYS A 51 26.11 5.85 -15.78
N PRO A 52 26.48 6.57 -14.70
CA PRO A 52 25.53 7.43 -14.00
C PRO A 52 24.90 8.49 -14.92
N VAL A 53 23.58 8.57 -14.92
CA VAL A 53 22.80 9.56 -15.68
C VAL A 53 21.83 10.28 -14.76
N VAL A 54 21.71 11.60 -14.93
CA VAL A 54 20.67 12.42 -14.32
C VAL A 54 19.76 12.95 -15.40
N ILE A 55 18.49 12.56 -15.39
CA ILE A 55 17.43 13.27 -16.13
C ILE A 55 16.94 14.38 -15.21
N ARG A 56 17.15 15.63 -15.62
CA ARG A 56 16.80 16.82 -14.83
C ARG A 56 15.61 17.51 -15.48
N LEU A 57 14.47 17.49 -14.80
CA LEU A 57 13.28 18.23 -15.18
C LEU A 57 13.44 19.68 -14.71
N GLU A 58 13.20 20.63 -15.60
CA GLU A 58 13.12 22.04 -15.21
C GLU A 58 11.80 22.28 -14.45
N GLN A 59 11.76 23.29 -13.59
CA GLN A 59 10.53 23.61 -12.86
C GLN A 59 9.39 23.93 -13.85
N GLY A 60 8.26 23.24 -13.70
CA GLY A 60 7.10 23.42 -14.57
C GLY A 60 6.12 22.25 -14.48
N ASN A 61 5.01 22.37 -15.20
CA ASN A 61 4.03 21.30 -15.34
C ASN A 61 4.39 20.41 -16.54
N TYR A 62 4.42 19.10 -16.31
CA TYR A 62 4.62 18.07 -17.32
C TYR A 62 3.35 17.23 -17.37
N HIS A 63 2.54 17.45 -18.40
CA HIS A 63 1.31 16.70 -18.57
C HIS A 63 1.61 15.35 -19.21
N LEU A 64 1.24 14.26 -18.53
CA LEU A 64 1.44 12.89 -18.97
C LEU A 64 0.10 12.32 -19.41
N PHE A 65 -0.08 12.07 -20.69
CA PHE A 65 -1.34 11.55 -21.23
C PHE A 65 -1.34 10.03 -21.40
N ARG A 66 -2.44 9.38 -21.02
CA ARG A 66 -2.72 7.95 -21.28
C ARG A 66 -2.61 7.61 -22.78
N THR A 67 -2.98 8.52 -23.66
CA THR A 67 -2.97 8.31 -25.12
C THR A 67 -1.57 8.21 -25.73
N SER A 68 -0.57 8.87 -25.15
CA SER A 68 0.83 8.89 -25.64
C SER A 68 1.79 8.04 -24.79
N CYS A 69 1.25 7.27 -23.84
CA CYS A 69 2.04 6.48 -22.90
C CYS A 69 2.72 5.26 -23.54
N SER A 70 3.67 4.68 -22.80
CA SER A 70 4.18 3.34 -23.11
C SER A 70 3.15 2.29 -22.70
N LYS A 71 2.86 1.30 -23.56
CA LYS A 71 1.92 0.21 -23.26
C LYS A 71 2.65 -1.10 -23.09
N GLN A 72 2.51 -1.76 -21.94
CA GLN A 72 3.20 -3.03 -21.65
C GLN A 72 2.33 -3.94 -20.80
N VAL A 73 2.41 -5.25 -21.05
CA VAL A 73 1.75 -6.26 -20.21
C VAL A 73 2.49 -6.42 -18.89
N TYR A 74 1.81 -6.16 -17.78
CA TYR A 74 2.31 -6.44 -16.44
C TYR A 74 1.24 -7.10 -15.57
N TYR A 75 1.59 -8.26 -15.03
CA TYR A 75 0.83 -8.91 -13.97
C TYR A 75 1.33 -8.39 -12.62
N ILE A 76 0.44 -7.75 -11.86
CA ILE A 76 0.79 -7.05 -10.62
C ILE A 76 -0.08 -7.61 -9.49
N SER A 77 0.57 -8.05 -8.42
CA SER A 77 -0.07 -8.60 -7.22
C SER A 77 -1.13 -7.65 -6.65
N ASN A 78 -2.25 -8.21 -6.16
CA ASN A 78 -3.33 -7.51 -5.44
C ASN A 78 -4.09 -6.44 -6.23
N THR A 79 -3.98 -6.48 -7.56
CA THR A 79 -4.64 -5.52 -8.47
C THR A 79 -5.99 -6.06 -8.95
N ALA A 80 -6.21 -6.21 -10.25
CA ALA A 80 -7.43 -6.79 -10.82
C ALA A 80 -7.23 -8.27 -11.16
N SER A 81 -8.30 -9.05 -11.07
CA SER A 81 -8.33 -10.43 -11.56
C SER A 81 -8.42 -10.50 -13.08
N GLU A 82 -8.17 -11.69 -13.66
CA GLU A 82 -8.31 -11.91 -15.09
C GLU A 82 -9.75 -11.71 -15.61
N GLU A 83 -10.76 -11.91 -14.75
CA GLU A 83 -12.16 -11.64 -15.09
C GLU A 83 -12.48 -10.14 -15.06
N GLU A 84 -12.00 -9.43 -14.04
CA GLU A 84 -12.18 -7.97 -13.89
C GLU A 84 -11.41 -7.20 -14.96
N ASN A 85 -10.21 -7.67 -15.31
CA ASN A 85 -9.36 -7.07 -16.32
C ASN A 85 -8.68 -8.16 -17.19
N PRO A 86 -9.31 -8.59 -18.29
CA PRO A 86 -8.75 -9.60 -19.18
C PRO A 86 -7.53 -9.11 -20.00
N ASP A 87 -7.30 -7.80 -20.08
CA ASP A 87 -6.11 -7.21 -20.69
C ASP A 87 -5.19 -6.56 -19.63
N PRO A 88 -4.13 -7.27 -19.19
CA PRO A 88 -3.20 -6.74 -18.19
C PRO A 88 -2.24 -5.65 -18.73
N THR A 89 -2.51 -5.08 -19.90
CA THR A 89 -1.74 -3.97 -20.47
C THR A 89 -1.86 -2.71 -19.60
N LYS A 90 -0.74 -2.25 -19.07
CA LYS A 90 -0.63 -0.99 -18.30
C LYS A 90 -0.27 0.17 -19.22
N HIS A 91 -0.80 1.34 -18.90
CA HIS A 91 -0.56 2.58 -19.61
C HIS A 91 0.43 3.44 -18.82
N ILE A 92 1.69 3.48 -19.27
CA ILE A 92 2.82 3.88 -18.42
C ILE A 92 3.37 5.24 -18.84
N GLY A 93 3.30 6.21 -17.94
CA GLY A 93 3.86 7.56 -18.17
C GLY A 93 5.37 7.54 -18.28
N LEU A 94 6.05 7.01 -17.26
CA LEU A 94 7.51 6.88 -17.20
C LEU A 94 7.92 5.41 -17.20
N TRP A 95 8.32 4.87 -18.36
CA TRP A 95 8.72 3.46 -18.48
C TRP A 95 10.24 3.28 -18.40
N ILE A 96 10.73 3.02 -17.18
CA ILE A 96 12.13 2.85 -16.83
C ILE A 96 12.44 1.35 -16.79
N ARG A 97 12.98 0.81 -17.89
CA ARG A 97 13.31 -0.62 -18.00
C ARG A 97 14.76 -0.87 -18.40
N GLY A 98 15.42 -1.77 -17.68
CA GLY A 98 16.77 -2.24 -17.99
C GLY A 98 17.87 -1.17 -17.83
N ILE A 99 17.68 -0.23 -16.90
CA ILE A 99 18.63 0.88 -16.69
C ILE A 99 19.39 0.68 -15.38
N ARG A 100 20.65 1.08 -15.35
CA ARG A 100 21.46 1.16 -14.12
C ARG A 100 21.93 2.59 -13.87
N ASN A 101 21.96 3.01 -12.61
CA ASN A 101 22.50 4.30 -12.16
C ASN A 101 21.76 5.51 -12.77
N LEU A 102 20.43 5.56 -12.63
CA LEU A 102 19.61 6.67 -13.11
C LEU A 102 19.02 7.47 -11.95
N THR A 103 19.15 8.79 -12.00
CA THR A 103 18.37 9.72 -11.18
C THR A 103 17.42 10.52 -12.07
N ILE A 104 16.12 10.54 -11.74
CA ILE A 104 15.18 11.53 -12.24
C ILE A 104 15.05 12.61 -11.15
N GLU A 105 15.65 13.76 -11.44
CA GLU A 105 15.66 14.95 -10.60
C GLU A 105 14.55 15.88 -11.05
N GLY A 106 13.57 16.12 -10.19
CA GLY A 106 12.41 16.94 -10.50
C GLY A 106 12.63 18.44 -10.36
N ASP A 107 13.54 18.90 -9.50
CA ASP A 107 13.71 20.32 -9.15
C ASP A 107 12.39 21.09 -8.89
N GLY A 108 11.38 20.43 -8.30
CA GLY A 108 10.05 21.00 -8.04
C GLY A 108 9.09 20.93 -9.24
N ALA A 109 9.40 20.17 -10.28
CA ALA A 109 8.49 19.86 -11.38
C ALA A 109 7.21 19.18 -10.89
N ARG A 110 6.13 19.37 -11.65
CA ARG A 110 4.82 18.80 -11.38
C ARG A 110 4.43 17.87 -12.53
N LEU A 111 4.40 16.57 -12.26
CA LEU A 111 3.91 15.55 -13.18
C LEU A 111 2.38 15.45 -13.01
N VAL A 112 1.64 15.77 -14.07
CA VAL A 112 0.18 15.80 -14.06
C VAL A 112 -0.34 14.71 -15.00
N THR A 113 -0.87 13.62 -14.47
CA THR A 113 -1.46 12.55 -15.29
C THR A 113 -2.82 12.97 -15.82
N HIS A 114 -3.10 12.60 -17.07
CA HIS A 114 -4.40 12.72 -17.72
C HIS A 114 -4.89 11.33 -18.10
N GLY A 115 -6.02 10.99 -17.51
CA GLY A 115 -6.63 9.68 -17.54
C GLY A 115 -6.14 8.72 -16.48
N GLU A 116 -6.90 7.66 -16.29
CA GLU A 116 -6.48 6.53 -15.47
C GLU A 116 -5.24 5.91 -16.11
N MET A 117 -4.11 5.87 -15.43
CA MET A 117 -2.85 5.35 -16.00
C MET A 117 -1.84 5.03 -14.91
N THR A 118 -0.87 4.18 -15.26
CA THR A 118 0.30 3.93 -14.43
C THR A 118 1.32 5.06 -14.55
N SER A 119 1.66 5.73 -13.44
CA SER A 119 2.51 6.94 -13.51
C SER A 119 3.96 6.58 -13.85
N PHE A 120 4.51 5.55 -13.19
CA PHE A 120 5.87 5.07 -13.49
C PHE A 120 6.01 3.57 -13.31
N VAL A 121 6.92 2.98 -14.09
CA VAL A 121 7.37 1.59 -13.91
C VAL A 121 8.90 1.57 -13.90
N ILE A 122 9.48 0.92 -12.89
CA ILE A 122 10.90 0.60 -12.77
C ILE A 122 11.03 -0.93 -12.86
N ASP A 123 11.44 -1.43 -14.02
CA ASP A 123 11.51 -2.86 -14.32
C ASP A 123 12.96 -3.28 -14.63
N SER A 124 13.43 -4.36 -13.99
CA SER A 124 14.72 -4.97 -14.27
C SER A 124 15.89 -3.96 -14.23
N SER A 125 15.84 -3.05 -13.26
CA SER A 125 16.72 -1.88 -13.16
C SER A 125 17.46 -1.85 -11.82
N GLU A 126 18.57 -1.11 -11.75
CA GLU A 126 19.42 -1.08 -10.56
C GLU A 126 19.90 0.33 -10.23
N ASN A 127 19.89 0.71 -8.94
CA ASN A 127 20.32 2.02 -8.47
C ASN A 127 19.55 3.16 -9.18
N ILE A 128 18.24 3.21 -8.91
CA ILE A 128 17.29 4.18 -9.48
C ILE A 128 16.81 5.13 -8.38
N ILE A 129 16.85 6.43 -8.65
CA ILE A 129 16.38 7.47 -7.74
C ILE A 129 15.35 8.34 -8.45
N LEU A 130 14.15 8.45 -7.89
CA LEU A 130 13.15 9.43 -8.29
C LEU A 130 13.00 10.45 -7.15
N ARG A 131 13.25 11.74 -7.41
CA ARG A 131 13.18 12.74 -6.34
C ARG A 131 12.76 14.15 -6.75
N ASN A 132 12.32 14.91 -5.76
CA ASN A 132 12.01 16.35 -5.83
C ASN A 132 10.97 16.73 -6.90
N PHE A 133 9.89 15.98 -7.02
CA PHE A 133 8.75 16.36 -7.87
C PHE A 133 7.42 16.11 -7.18
N THR A 134 6.40 16.73 -7.75
CA THR A 134 5.00 16.48 -7.41
C THR A 134 4.36 15.57 -8.44
N LEU A 135 3.55 14.61 -8.02
CA LEU A 135 2.68 13.79 -8.85
C LEU A 135 1.21 14.08 -8.49
N THR A 136 0.39 14.39 -9.49
CA THR A 136 -1.05 14.63 -9.35
C THR A 136 -1.80 14.12 -10.58
N ALA A 137 -3.12 14.06 -10.52
CA ALA A 137 -3.99 13.83 -11.68
C ALA A 137 -4.79 15.09 -12.03
N ALA A 138 -5.10 15.26 -13.32
CA ALA A 138 -6.05 16.26 -13.80
C ALA A 138 -7.52 15.82 -13.60
N ASP A 139 -7.76 14.51 -13.70
CA ASP A 139 -9.06 13.85 -13.66
C ASP A 139 -9.01 12.58 -12.79
N PRO A 140 -8.85 12.74 -11.47
CA PRO A 140 -8.65 11.63 -10.54
C PRO A 140 -9.80 10.63 -10.53
N SER A 141 -9.51 9.33 -10.64
CA SER A 141 -10.50 8.23 -10.59
C SER A 141 -11.15 7.98 -9.21
N VAL A 142 -10.97 8.92 -8.27
CA VAL A 142 -11.72 9.02 -7.02
C VAL A 142 -12.50 10.33 -7.00
N PRO A 143 -13.70 10.39 -7.61
CA PRO A 143 -14.53 11.58 -7.52
C PRO A 143 -14.99 11.88 -6.09
N GLU A 144 -15.18 13.16 -5.80
CA GLU A 144 -15.62 13.66 -4.49
C GLU A 144 -16.88 14.53 -4.61
N MET A 145 -17.77 14.42 -3.62
CA MET A 145 -18.89 15.34 -3.46
C MET A 145 -19.17 15.66 -1.99
N THR A 146 -19.47 16.92 -1.70
CA THR A 146 -19.80 17.40 -0.35
C THR A 146 -21.31 17.50 -0.17
N VAL A 147 -21.87 16.86 0.84
CA VAL A 147 -23.31 16.98 1.16
C VAL A 147 -23.59 18.39 1.68
N VAL A 148 -24.54 19.10 1.06
CA VAL A 148 -24.94 20.46 1.46
C VAL A 148 -26.36 20.53 2.02
N ASP A 149 -27.20 19.56 1.68
CA ASP A 149 -28.58 19.47 2.16
C ASP A 149 -29.05 18.00 2.11
N ALA A 150 -29.92 17.61 3.03
CA ALA A 150 -30.41 16.23 3.17
C ALA A 150 -31.86 16.23 3.66
N GLY A 151 -32.74 15.61 2.88
CA GLY A 151 -34.14 15.40 3.26
C GLY A 151 -34.44 13.95 3.61
N GLU A 152 -35.71 13.58 3.64
CA GLU A 152 -36.13 12.18 3.88
C GLU A 152 -35.65 11.26 2.74
N ASN A 153 -35.85 11.69 1.48
CA ASN A 153 -35.66 10.88 0.28
C ASN A 153 -34.68 11.51 -0.73
N TYR A 154 -33.85 12.46 -0.29
CA TYR A 154 -32.85 13.06 -1.17
C TYR A 154 -31.58 13.47 -0.41
N LEU A 155 -30.49 13.56 -1.16
CA LEU A 155 -29.27 14.28 -0.80
C LEU A 155 -28.99 15.32 -1.88
N THR A 156 -28.67 16.54 -1.49
CA THR A 156 -28.11 17.54 -2.39
C THR A 156 -26.63 17.68 -2.08
N ALA A 157 -25.77 17.52 -3.10
CA ALA A 157 -24.32 17.55 -2.93
C ALA A 157 -23.65 18.49 -3.95
N ARG A 158 -22.58 19.13 -3.49
CA ARG A 158 -21.66 19.92 -4.29
C ARG A 158 -20.57 19.01 -4.82
N ILE A 159 -20.50 18.82 -6.12
CA ILE A 159 -19.48 18.00 -6.78
C ILE A 159 -18.16 18.78 -6.81
N HIS A 160 -17.05 18.10 -6.51
CA HIS A 160 -15.73 18.72 -6.57
C HIS A 160 -15.38 19.09 -8.03
N PRO A 161 -14.71 20.24 -8.30
CA PRO A 161 -14.38 20.66 -9.67
C PRO A 161 -13.59 19.63 -10.49
N ASP A 162 -12.70 18.87 -9.87
CA ASP A 162 -11.93 17.79 -10.51
C ASP A 162 -12.70 16.45 -10.58
N SER A 163 -14.01 16.45 -10.36
CA SER A 163 -14.83 15.23 -10.43
C SER A 163 -15.85 15.39 -11.56
N PRO A 164 -15.43 15.19 -12.83
CA PRO A 164 -16.32 15.35 -13.97
C PRO A 164 -17.47 14.34 -13.91
N TYR A 165 -18.64 14.77 -14.38
CA TYR A 165 -19.83 13.94 -14.43
C TYR A 165 -20.74 14.35 -15.58
N GLU A 166 -21.69 13.47 -15.90
CA GLU A 166 -22.84 13.79 -16.73
C GLU A 166 -24.14 13.30 -16.12
N ILE A 167 -25.25 13.95 -16.50
CA ILE A 167 -26.60 13.50 -16.19
C ILE A 167 -27.38 13.37 -17.49
N ARG A 168 -27.77 12.13 -17.85
CA ARG A 168 -28.60 11.84 -19.02
C ARG A 168 -29.88 11.17 -18.57
N GLU A 169 -31.02 11.75 -18.93
CA GLU A 169 -32.35 11.22 -18.58
C GLU A 169 -32.52 10.95 -17.06
N GLY A 170 -31.84 11.73 -16.22
CA GLY A 170 -31.86 11.57 -14.76
C GLY A 170 -30.87 10.54 -14.20
N LYS A 171 -30.12 9.83 -15.05
CA LYS A 171 -29.02 8.94 -14.63
C LYS A 171 -27.72 9.73 -14.51
N PHE A 172 -27.06 9.63 -13.36
CA PHE A 172 -25.75 10.24 -13.09
C PHE A 172 -24.61 9.29 -13.43
N THR A 173 -23.54 9.79 -14.03
CA THR A 173 -22.34 8.99 -14.33
C THR A 173 -21.08 9.82 -14.08
N TRP A 174 -20.11 9.26 -13.37
CA TRP A 174 -18.77 9.84 -13.19
C TRP A 174 -17.93 9.64 -14.44
N LEU A 175 -17.11 10.61 -14.80
CA LEU A 175 -16.33 10.63 -16.03
C LEU A 175 -14.86 10.99 -15.78
N GLY A 176 -13.97 10.38 -16.55
CA GLY A 176 -12.60 10.83 -16.78
C GLY A 176 -12.03 10.22 -18.07
N GLU A 177 -10.78 10.51 -18.39
CA GLU A 177 -10.09 9.93 -19.54
C GLU A 177 -9.75 8.47 -19.26
N GLY A 178 -10.33 7.56 -20.04
CA GLY A 178 -10.10 6.13 -19.88
C GLY A 178 -10.91 5.45 -18.78
N TRP A 179 -11.76 6.18 -18.04
CA TRP A 179 -12.62 5.61 -17.00
C TRP A 179 -13.98 6.31 -16.92
N ASN A 180 -15.02 5.56 -16.56
CA ASN A 180 -16.33 6.09 -16.20
C ASN A 180 -17.08 5.03 -15.40
N PHE A 181 -17.97 5.44 -14.49
CA PHE A 181 -18.80 4.48 -13.77
C PHE A 181 -20.09 5.08 -13.25
N THR A 182 -21.09 4.23 -13.08
CA THR A 182 -22.31 4.50 -12.31
C THR A 182 -22.25 3.63 -11.06
N GLY A 183 -22.42 4.21 -9.87
CA GLY A 183 -22.31 3.45 -8.62
C GLY A 183 -20.91 3.54 -8.01
N GLY A 184 -20.26 2.38 -7.83
CA GLY A 184 -18.95 2.26 -7.22
C GLY A 184 -18.98 2.09 -5.70
N ILE A 185 -17.86 1.67 -5.13
CA ILE A 185 -17.70 1.61 -3.68
C ILE A 185 -17.40 3.01 -3.12
N ALA A 186 -17.70 3.23 -1.85
CA ALA A 186 -17.59 4.56 -1.27
C ALA A 186 -17.03 4.59 0.16
N GLN A 187 -16.64 5.80 0.52
CA GLN A 187 -16.22 6.20 1.85
C GLN A 187 -16.76 7.59 2.13
N VAL A 188 -16.84 7.94 3.40
CA VAL A 188 -17.30 9.25 3.83
C VAL A 188 -16.32 9.87 4.81
N PHE A 189 -15.85 11.06 4.46
CA PHE A 189 -14.96 11.87 5.28
C PHE A 189 -15.78 12.86 6.13
N GLU A 190 -15.43 12.96 7.42
CA GLU A 190 -15.97 13.90 8.39
C GLU A 190 -14.94 15.00 8.71
N PRO A 191 -15.01 16.18 8.06
CA PRO A 191 -13.98 17.22 8.22
C PRO A 191 -13.76 17.67 9.66
N TRP A 192 -14.82 17.76 10.46
CA TRP A 192 -14.74 18.22 11.86
C TRP A 192 -14.06 17.23 12.81
N ARG A 193 -13.95 15.94 12.42
CA ARG A 193 -13.22 14.92 13.17
C ARG A 193 -11.94 14.49 12.47
N ASN A 194 -11.73 14.86 11.21
CA ASN A 194 -10.64 14.37 10.40
C ASN A 194 -10.59 12.83 10.36
N VAL A 195 -11.75 12.19 10.12
CA VAL A 195 -11.91 10.73 10.05
C VAL A 195 -12.61 10.35 8.75
N THR A 196 -12.18 9.25 8.15
CA THR A 196 -12.83 8.64 6.99
C THR A 196 -13.40 7.30 7.41
N TRP A 197 -14.65 7.04 7.05
CA TRP A 197 -15.34 5.77 7.34
C TRP A 197 -15.68 5.05 6.05
N ARG A 198 -15.62 3.71 6.05
CA ARG A 198 -16.33 2.91 5.03
C ARG A 198 -17.82 3.17 5.14
N CYS A 199 -18.50 3.32 4.02
CA CYS A 199 -19.94 3.50 3.98
C CYS A 199 -20.54 2.82 2.74
N ASN A 200 -21.87 2.65 2.73
CA ASN A 200 -22.58 2.33 1.50
C ASN A 200 -22.43 3.48 0.51
N SER A 201 -22.43 3.15 -0.78
CA SER A 201 -22.29 4.16 -1.82
C SER A 201 -23.48 5.10 -1.85
N PRO A 202 -23.25 6.44 -1.86
CA PRO A 202 -24.33 7.39 -2.08
C PRO A 202 -24.93 7.28 -3.48
N MET A 203 -24.25 6.55 -4.39
CA MET A 203 -24.70 6.29 -5.74
C MET A 203 -25.58 5.04 -5.86
N SER A 204 -25.65 4.21 -4.81
CA SER A 204 -26.57 3.08 -4.75
C SER A 204 -28.01 3.57 -4.66
N ASP A 205 -28.90 2.91 -5.41
CA ASP A 205 -30.36 3.15 -5.38
C ASP A 205 -30.80 4.59 -5.70
N VAL A 206 -29.96 5.37 -6.38
CA VAL A 206 -30.36 6.68 -6.93
C VAL A 206 -31.46 6.46 -7.95
N VAL A 207 -32.64 7.03 -7.69
CA VAL A 207 -33.79 7.00 -8.60
C VAL A 207 -33.62 8.05 -9.69
N LYS A 208 -33.17 9.25 -9.32
CA LYS A 208 -33.00 10.37 -10.25
C LYS A 208 -32.03 11.41 -9.72
N ALA A 209 -31.06 11.78 -10.54
CA ALA A 209 -30.20 12.95 -10.33
C ALA A 209 -30.71 14.16 -11.12
N ILE A 210 -30.65 15.34 -10.49
CA ILE A 210 -31.06 16.62 -11.08
C ILE A 210 -29.98 17.65 -10.77
N GLU A 211 -29.37 18.24 -11.80
CA GLU A 211 -28.48 19.38 -11.62
C GLU A 211 -29.33 20.63 -11.36
N LEU A 212 -29.16 21.22 -10.18
CA LEU A 212 -29.87 22.43 -9.76
C LEU A 212 -29.15 23.69 -10.25
N GLU A 213 -27.82 23.64 -10.26
CA GLU A 213 -26.88 24.58 -10.86
C GLU A 213 -25.56 23.84 -11.13
N LYS A 214 -24.63 24.44 -11.87
CA LYS A 214 -23.36 23.79 -12.22
C LYS A 214 -22.64 23.27 -10.97
N GLY A 215 -22.45 21.95 -10.90
CA GLY A 215 -21.78 21.29 -9.78
C GLY A 215 -22.64 21.10 -8.53
N LEU A 216 -23.93 21.47 -8.52
CA LEU A 216 -24.87 21.19 -7.44
C LEU A 216 -25.92 20.20 -7.92
N VAL A 217 -25.90 19.00 -7.36
CA VAL A 217 -26.75 17.91 -7.82
C VAL A 217 -27.62 17.42 -6.68
N ARG A 218 -28.92 17.28 -6.95
CA ARG A 218 -29.85 16.58 -6.07
C ARG A 218 -30.02 15.14 -6.54
N PHE A 219 -29.65 14.21 -5.68
CA PHE A 219 -29.87 12.78 -5.82
C PHE A 219 -31.15 12.41 -5.05
N ASN A 220 -32.14 11.86 -5.75
CA ASN A 220 -33.39 11.40 -5.17
C ASN A 220 -33.37 9.88 -5.05
N TYR A 221 -33.95 9.36 -3.98
CA TYR A 221 -33.96 7.95 -3.61
C TYR A 221 -35.37 7.54 -3.18
N ASN A 222 -35.67 6.24 -3.23
CA ASN A 222 -36.84 5.70 -2.51
C ASN A 222 -36.56 5.62 -1.00
N LYS A 223 -35.32 5.30 -0.64
CA LYS A 223 -34.76 5.37 0.71
C LYS A 223 -33.33 5.84 0.58
N ARG A 224 -33.00 6.98 1.17
CA ARG A 224 -31.66 7.55 1.03
C ARG A 224 -30.61 6.78 1.86
N PRO A 225 -29.33 6.83 1.46
CA PRO A 225 -28.22 6.38 2.29
C PRO A 225 -27.99 7.34 3.48
N GLU A 226 -27.21 6.87 4.46
CA GLU A 226 -26.70 7.74 5.52
C GLU A 226 -25.77 8.79 4.92
N GLY A 227 -25.95 10.04 5.33
CA GLY A 227 -25.16 11.19 4.86
C GLY A 227 -25.61 12.43 5.62
N ARG A 228 -24.66 13.22 6.10
CA ARG A 228 -24.88 14.44 6.89
C ARG A 228 -24.27 15.63 6.17
N VAL A 229 -24.90 16.79 6.30
CA VAL A 229 -24.39 18.05 5.78
C VAL A 229 -22.95 18.27 6.26
N GLY A 230 -22.07 18.65 5.33
CA GLY A 230 -20.65 18.86 5.55
C GLY A 230 -19.78 17.61 5.38
N GLN A 231 -20.34 16.40 5.25
CA GLN A 231 -19.56 15.21 4.92
C GLN A 231 -19.15 15.22 3.44
N VAL A 232 -17.99 14.64 3.15
CA VAL A 232 -17.48 14.47 1.79
C VAL A 232 -17.50 12.99 1.44
N PHE A 233 -18.30 12.62 0.46
CA PHE A 233 -18.24 11.27 -0.11
C PHE A 233 -17.11 11.17 -1.12
N GLN A 234 -16.41 10.05 -1.06
CA GLN A 234 -15.34 9.65 -1.98
C GLN A 234 -15.79 8.33 -2.61
N MET A 235 -15.84 8.26 -3.94
CA MET A 235 -16.30 7.07 -4.67
C MET A 235 -15.27 6.60 -5.67
N ARG A 236 -15.32 5.34 -6.07
CA ARG A 236 -14.49 4.79 -7.15
C ARG A 236 -15.10 3.53 -7.76
N ASP A 237 -14.66 3.19 -8.98
CA ASP A 237 -14.77 1.82 -9.48
C ASP A 237 -13.98 0.89 -8.54
N ALA A 238 -14.48 -0.32 -8.31
CA ALA A 238 -13.82 -1.28 -7.42
C ALA A 238 -12.53 -1.84 -8.06
N ILE A 239 -12.48 -1.87 -9.39
CA ILE A 239 -11.48 -2.56 -10.22
C ILE A 239 -10.13 -1.84 -10.17
N ARG A 240 -9.06 -2.62 -9.99
CA ARG A 240 -7.69 -2.11 -9.89
C ARG A 240 -6.85 -2.45 -11.12
N ASP A 241 -7.12 -1.87 -12.27
CA ASP A 241 -6.49 -2.22 -13.55
C ASP A 241 -5.21 -1.41 -13.89
N GLU A 242 -4.87 -0.39 -13.11
CA GLU A 242 -3.62 0.39 -13.19
C GLU A 242 -2.95 0.49 -11.80
N VAL A 243 -1.72 1.01 -11.72
CA VAL A 243 -1.05 1.28 -10.43
C VAL A 243 -0.34 2.63 -10.46
N CYS A 244 -0.24 3.34 -9.36
CA CYS A 244 0.51 4.60 -9.32
C CYS A 244 1.98 4.36 -9.72
N GLY A 245 2.61 3.34 -9.15
CA GLY A 245 3.97 2.96 -9.48
C GLY A 245 4.20 1.46 -9.40
N LEU A 246 5.06 0.91 -10.27
CA LEU A 246 5.52 -0.48 -10.17
C LEU A 246 7.05 -0.52 -10.10
N ILE A 247 7.60 -1.20 -9.10
CA ILE A 247 9.03 -1.53 -8.98
C ILE A 247 9.16 -3.04 -9.07
N LEU A 248 9.50 -3.54 -10.26
CA LEU A 248 9.53 -4.95 -10.59
C LEU A 248 10.97 -5.43 -10.84
N LYS A 249 11.37 -6.53 -10.20
CA LYS A 249 12.67 -7.20 -10.45
C LYS A 249 13.85 -6.23 -10.44
N SER A 250 13.79 -5.24 -9.57
CA SER A 250 14.73 -4.14 -9.53
C SER A 250 15.45 -4.10 -8.18
N LYS A 251 16.62 -3.48 -8.16
CA LYS A 251 17.47 -3.44 -6.97
C LYS A 251 17.90 -2.01 -6.65
N GLN A 252 17.91 -1.66 -5.37
CA GLN A 252 18.40 -0.36 -4.90
C GLN A 252 17.59 0.79 -5.53
N VAL A 253 16.31 0.88 -5.18
CA VAL A 253 15.41 1.93 -5.68
C VAL A 253 15.04 2.87 -4.55
N THR A 254 15.16 4.18 -4.81
CA THR A 254 14.84 5.23 -3.85
C THR A 254 13.82 6.19 -4.43
N LEU A 255 12.70 6.36 -3.71
CA LEU A 255 11.74 7.44 -3.91
C LEU A 255 11.92 8.43 -2.75
N GLU A 256 12.29 9.67 -3.07
CA GLU A 256 12.73 10.65 -2.08
C GLU A 256 12.11 12.03 -2.36
N ASP A 257 11.63 12.74 -1.34
CA ASP A 257 11.11 14.11 -1.49
C ASP A 257 10.03 14.24 -2.58
N LEU A 258 9.04 13.35 -2.52
CA LEU A 258 7.93 13.33 -3.47
C LEU A 258 6.66 13.84 -2.82
N ASN A 259 6.00 14.80 -3.46
CA ASN A 259 4.61 15.16 -3.13
C ASN A 259 3.69 14.36 -4.04
N ILE A 260 2.88 13.47 -3.48
CA ILE A 260 1.97 12.64 -4.27
C ILE A 260 0.55 13.00 -3.87
N HIS A 261 -0.09 13.86 -4.68
CA HIS A 261 -1.43 14.37 -4.43
C HIS A 261 -2.53 13.49 -4.98
N PHE A 262 -2.18 12.55 -5.86
CA PHE A 262 -3.06 11.48 -6.25
C PHE A 262 -2.28 10.21 -6.65
N LEU A 263 -2.55 9.11 -5.96
CA LEU A 263 -2.14 7.76 -6.31
C LEU A 263 -3.30 7.12 -7.08
N GLY A 264 -3.19 7.20 -8.42
CA GLY A 264 -4.20 6.66 -9.32
C GLY A 264 -4.26 5.14 -9.23
N ASN A 265 -5.49 4.63 -9.05
CA ASN A 265 -5.78 3.20 -9.00
C ASN A 265 -5.04 2.48 -7.84
N PHE A 266 -4.25 1.44 -8.06
CA PHE A 266 -3.46 0.87 -6.96
C PHE A 266 -2.26 1.73 -6.54
N GLY A 267 -1.66 1.46 -5.38
CA GLY A 267 -0.53 2.24 -4.87
C GLY A 267 0.79 2.05 -5.62
N ILE A 268 1.89 2.33 -4.94
CA ILE A 268 3.23 2.01 -5.41
C ILE A 268 3.55 0.56 -5.00
N VAL A 269 3.66 -0.31 -5.99
CA VAL A 269 3.88 -1.75 -5.80
C VAL A 269 5.35 -2.10 -5.96
N GLY A 270 5.95 -2.67 -4.93
CA GLY A 270 7.25 -3.33 -4.97
C GLY A 270 7.04 -4.82 -5.15
N GLN A 271 7.45 -5.36 -6.28
CA GLN A 271 7.21 -6.77 -6.63
C GLN A 271 8.52 -7.46 -7.02
N TYR A 272 8.90 -8.50 -6.28
CA TYR A 272 10.15 -9.25 -6.50
C TYR A 272 11.38 -8.35 -6.67
N SER A 273 11.49 -7.33 -5.82
CA SER A 273 12.55 -6.32 -5.84
C SER A 273 13.35 -6.30 -4.53
N GLU A 274 14.56 -5.74 -4.59
CA GLU A 274 15.54 -5.75 -3.48
C GLU A 274 15.97 -4.34 -3.09
N ASN A 275 16.03 -4.05 -1.79
CA ASN A 275 16.49 -2.76 -1.25
C ASN A 275 15.69 -1.55 -1.77
N LEU A 276 14.53 -1.31 -1.16
CA LEU A 276 13.61 -0.23 -1.54
C LEU A 276 13.56 0.83 -0.43
N THR A 277 13.69 2.09 -0.79
CA THR A 277 13.61 3.22 0.16
C THR A 277 12.56 4.21 -0.29
N TYR A 278 11.62 4.51 0.61
CA TYR A 278 10.61 5.55 0.50
C TYR A 278 10.91 6.55 1.61
N ASN A 279 11.36 7.75 1.25
CA ASN A 279 11.84 8.73 2.22
C ASN A 279 11.20 10.09 1.95
N ARG A 280 10.50 10.65 2.94
CA ARG A 280 9.79 11.93 2.78
C ARG A 280 8.80 11.91 1.62
N LEU A 281 8.00 10.84 1.54
CA LEU A 281 6.83 10.81 0.66
C LEU A 281 5.68 11.52 1.35
N ASN A 282 5.16 12.56 0.70
CA ASN A 282 3.98 13.28 1.14
C ASN A 282 2.78 12.86 0.30
N CYS A 283 2.23 11.68 0.60
CA CYS A 283 1.02 11.13 -0.02
C CYS A 283 -0.21 11.74 0.66
N THR A 284 -0.64 12.90 0.17
CA THR A 284 -1.69 13.71 0.82
C THR A 284 -2.48 14.50 -0.21
N PRO A 285 -3.78 14.78 0.02
CA PRO A 285 -4.51 15.69 -0.85
C PRO A 285 -3.82 17.05 -0.84
N GLU A 286 -3.77 17.72 -1.99
CA GLU A 286 -3.09 19.02 -2.09
C GLU A 286 -3.75 20.08 -1.20
N TRP A 287 -2.93 20.78 -0.43
CA TRP A 287 -3.40 21.82 0.47
C TRP A 287 -4.07 22.95 -0.30
N GLY A 288 -5.24 23.41 0.16
CA GLY A 288 -6.02 24.46 -0.49
C GLY A 288 -6.79 24.02 -1.74
N HIS A 289 -6.56 22.81 -2.25
CA HIS A 289 -7.26 22.30 -3.43
C HIS A 289 -8.71 21.88 -3.13
N GLY A 290 -9.02 21.53 -1.88
CA GLY A 290 -10.36 21.12 -1.45
C GLY A 290 -10.62 19.61 -1.52
N ARG A 291 -9.73 18.84 -2.16
CA ARG A 291 -9.78 17.38 -2.13
C ARG A 291 -9.45 16.81 -0.76
N THR A 292 -10.01 15.65 -0.47
CA THR A 292 -9.91 14.97 0.82
C THR A 292 -9.28 13.59 0.73
N CYS A 293 -9.20 13.03 -0.47
CA CYS A 293 -8.58 11.74 -0.79
C CYS A 293 -7.30 11.94 -1.62
N ALA A 294 -6.26 11.15 -1.34
CA ALA A 294 -5.01 11.13 -2.08
C ALA A 294 -4.77 9.84 -2.84
N GLY A 295 -5.57 8.78 -2.67
CA GLY A 295 -5.39 7.59 -3.49
C GLY A 295 -6.54 6.60 -3.43
N PHE A 296 -6.60 5.78 -4.47
CA PHE A 296 -7.74 4.91 -4.77
C PHE A 296 -7.70 3.57 -4.01
N ALA A 297 -6.53 3.12 -3.57
CA ALA A 297 -6.37 1.96 -2.72
C ALA A 297 -5.19 2.18 -1.75
N ASP A 298 -4.36 1.14 -1.57
CA ASP A 298 -3.15 1.18 -0.78
C ASP A 298 -2.17 2.23 -1.29
N PHE A 299 -1.22 2.68 -0.46
CA PHE A 299 -0.18 3.61 -0.92
C PHE A 299 1.13 2.93 -1.26
N VAL A 300 1.59 2.02 -0.40
CA VAL A 300 2.85 1.29 -0.55
C VAL A 300 2.57 -0.19 -0.32
N GLN A 301 2.66 -1.00 -1.38
CA GLN A 301 2.40 -2.44 -1.30
C GLN A 301 3.62 -3.25 -1.74
N MET A 302 4.18 -4.07 -0.84
CA MET A 302 5.31 -4.93 -1.16
C MET A 302 4.83 -6.38 -1.25
N SER A 303 5.00 -7.01 -2.42
CA SER A 303 4.70 -8.42 -2.66
C SER A 303 5.98 -9.16 -3.07
N GLY A 304 6.49 -10.00 -2.19
CA GLY A 304 7.68 -10.82 -2.44
C GLY A 304 8.97 -10.00 -2.62
N CYS A 305 9.21 -8.96 -1.81
CA CYS A 305 10.46 -8.21 -1.82
C CYS A 305 11.58 -8.85 -0.97
N ARG A 306 12.83 -8.42 -1.11
CA ARG A 306 13.95 -8.89 -0.25
C ARG A 306 14.94 -7.78 0.10
N GLY A 307 15.96 -8.14 0.89
CA GLY A 307 16.92 -7.16 1.38
C GLY A 307 16.24 -6.27 2.41
N LYS A 308 16.25 -4.95 2.22
CA LYS A 308 15.61 -4.00 3.15
C LYS A 308 14.57 -3.11 2.48
N VAL A 309 13.39 -3.02 3.07
CA VAL A 309 12.37 -2.00 2.75
C VAL A 309 12.37 -0.95 3.86
N SER A 310 12.60 0.32 3.49
CA SER A 310 12.60 1.45 4.43
C SER A 310 11.53 2.46 4.03
N ILE A 311 10.61 2.77 4.95
CA ILE A 311 9.54 3.77 4.78
C ILE A 311 9.70 4.80 5.89
N LEU A 312 10.22 5.96 5.53
CA LEU A 312 10.83 6.92 6.45
C LEU A 312 10.22 8.31 6.28
N ASP A 313 9.99 8.99 7.40
CA ASP A 313 9.76 10.44 7.44
C ASP A 313 8.62 10.90 6.51
N SER A 314 7.62 10.06 6.31
CA SER A 314 6.56 10.22 5.30
C SER A 314 5.19 10.55 5.91
N ARG A 315 4.30 11.09 5.09
CA ARG A 315 2.92 11.42 5.46
C ARG A 315 1.96 10.68 4.53
N PHE A 316 1.06 9.92 5.13
CA PHE A 316 0.03 9.15 4.45
C PHE A 316 -1.36 9.62 4.91
N GLU A 317 -2.04 10.36 4.06
CA GLU A 317 -3.34 10.96 4.37
C GLU A 317 -4.34 10.74 3.23
N GLY A 318 -5.51 10.20 3.56
CA GLY A 318 -6.62 10.05 2.61
C GLY A 318 -6.43 8.87 1.65
N ALA A 319 -5.96 7.72 2.15
CA ALA A 319 -5.97 6.48 1.39
C ALA A 319 -7.37 5.87 1.39
N GLN A 320 -7.70 5.14 0.33
CA GLN A 320 -8.93 4.36 0.26
C GLN A 320 -8.75 2.90 0.71
N ASP A 321 -7.54 2.49 1.03
CA ASP A 321 -7.19 1.21 1.66
C ASP A 321 -5.95 1.43 2.54
N ASP A 322 -5.24 0.37 2.92
CA ASP A 322 -4.09 0.46 3.80
C ASP A 322 -2.92 1.28 3.21
N PRO A 323 -2.38 2.27 3.94
CA PRO A 323 -1.18 2.97 3.48
C PRO A 323 0.01 2.06 3.23
N ILE A 324 0.22 1.03 4.05
CA ILE A 324 1.36 0.11 3.93
C ILE A 324 0.88 -1.32 4.08
N ASN A 325 1.19 -2.16 3.08
CA ASN A 325 1.07 -3.61 3.16
C ASN A 325 2.37 -4.27 2.69
N ILE A 326 2.92 -5.22 3.46
CA ILE A 326 4.17 -5.91 3.14
C ILE A 326 3.99 -7.40 3.39
N HIS A 327 4.04 -8.21 2.34
CA HIS A 327 3.80 -9.65 2.41
C HIS A 327 4.58 -10.44 1.34
N GLY A 328 4.62 -11.77 1.50
CA GLY A 328 4.89 -12.71 0.42
C GLY A 328 3.59 -13.29 -0.15
N THR A 329 3.67 -14.35 -0.96
CA THR A 329 2.49 -15.05 -1.48
C THR A 329 2.59 -16.55 -1.22
N HIS A 330 1.56 -17.11 -0.60
CA HIS A 330 1.37 -18.56 -0.50
C HIS A 330 0.78 -19.08 -1.81
N LEU A 331 1.43 -20.07 -2.44
CA LEU A 331 0.83 -20.79 -3.57
C LEU A 331 0.43 -22.20 -3.13
N LYS A 332 -0.83 -22.58 -3.39
CA LYS A 332 -1.37 -23.89 -2.97
C LYS A 332 -0.75 -25.01 -3.79
N VAL A 333 -0.34 -26.09 -3.11
CA VAL A 333 0.10 -27.32 -3.79
C VAL A 333 -1.11 -28.03 -4.38
N MET A 334 -1.05 -28.33 -5.67
CA MET A 334 -2.10 -29.03 -6.41
C MET A 334 -1.83 -30.53 -6.49
N ASP A 335 -0.57 -30.91 -6.77
CA ASP A 335 -0.10 -32.30 -6.76
C ASP A 335 1.44 -32.39 -6.72
N TYR A 336 1.95 -33.63 -6.74
CA TYR A 336 3.37 -33.97 -6.73
C TYR A 336 3.72 -34.85 -7.95
N PRO A 337 4.02 -34.26 -9.12
CA PRO A 337 4.24 -35.03 -10.36
C PRO A 337 5.42 -36.01 -10.32
N ALA A 338 6.37 -35.77 -9.42
CA ALA A 338 7.52 -36.65 -9.12
C ALA A 338 7.93 -36.48 -7.66
N SER A 339 8.84 -37.32 -7.16
CA SER A 339 9.25 -37.31 -5.75
C SER A 339 9.75 -35.95 -5.26
N ASN A 340 10.41 -35.17 -6.13
CA ASN A 340 10.93 -33.83 -5.86
C ASN A 340 10.25 -32.73 -6.70
N GLN A 341 9.09 -33.00 -7.29
CA GLN A 341 8.34 -32.00 -8.06
C GLN A 341 7.04 -31.63 -7.36
N VAL A 342 6.74 -30.34 -7.34
CA VAL A 342 5.55 -29.77 -6.71
C VAL A 342 4.88 -28.84 -7.69
N ARG A 343 3.62 -29.12 -8.06
CA ARG A 343 2.81 -28.20 -8.85
C ARG A 343 2.07 -27.28 -7.90
N VAL A 344 2.30 -25.97 -8.01
CA VAL A 344 1.72 -24.96 -7.15
C VAL A 344 0.84 -24.01 -7.94
N ARG A 345 -0.17 -23.42 -7.30
CA ARG A 345 -1.17 -22.57 -7.91
C ARG A 345 -1.42 -21.28 -7.12
N PHE A 346 -1.48 -20.17 -7.82
CA PHE A 346 -2.05 -18.92 -7.32
C PHE A 346 -3.56 -19.08 -7.07
N MET A 347 -4.00 -18.82 -5.84
CA MET A 347 -5.40 -19.06 -5.45
C MET A 347 -6.25 -17.80 -5.41
N HIS A 348 -5.72 -16.67 -4.94
CA HIS A 348 -6.44 -15.41 -4.98
C HIS A 348 -6.49 -14.89 -6.42
N ASN A 349 -7.67 -14.51 -6.90
CA ASN A 349 -7.89 -14.12 -8.29
C ASN A 349 -7.14 -12.84 -8.70
N GLN A 350 -6.83 -11.94 -7.75
CA GLN A 350 -6.05 -10.72 -7.99
C GLN A 350 -4.53 -10.91 -7.84
N SER A 351 -4.05 -12.14 -7.67
CA SER A 351 -2.62 -12.45 -7.52
C SER A 351 -2.25 -13.59 -8.45
N PHE A 352 -1.93 -13.29 -9.71
CA PHE A 352 -1.62 -14.29 -10.74
C PHE A 352 -0.62 -13.74 -11.77
N GLY A 353 -0.06 -14.61 -12.60
CA GLY A 353 0.67 -14.27 -13.83
C GLY A 353 2.10 -13.73 -13.65
N PHE A 354 2.50 -13.37 -12.44
CA PHE A 354 3.87 -12.93 -12.12
C PHE A 354 4.79 -14.08 -11.67
N GLU A 355 6.10 -13.84 -11.72
CA GLU A 355 7.12 -14.83 -11.32
C GLU A 355 7.27 -14.85 -9.80
N ALA A 356 6.78 -15.91 -9.14
CA ALA A 356 6.87 -16.05 -7.68
C ALA A 356 8.09 -16.81 -7.14
N PHE A 357 8.79 -17.53 -8.01
CA PHE A 357 9.91 -18.39 -7.64
C PHE A 357 11.02 -18.31 -8.68
N PHE A 358 12.26 -18.41 -8.22
CA PHE A 358 13.46 -18.41 -9.03
C PHE A 358 14.34 -19.61 -8.67
N LYS A 359 15.17 -20.04 -9.63
CA LYS A 359 16.19 -21.06 -9.36
C LYS A 359 17.13 -20.56 -8.26
N GLY A 360 17.34 -21.39 -7.25
CA GLY A 360 18.18 -21.08 -6.10
C GLY A 360 17.42 -20.44 -4.94
N ASP A 361 16.10 -20.22 -5.05
CA ASP A 361 15.31 -19.79 -3.89
C ASP A 361 15.14 -20.95 -2.89
N GLU A 362 15.28 -20.63 -1.61
CA GLU A 362 14.76 -21.42 -0.51
C GLU A 362 13.24 -21.22 -0.39
N VAL A 363 12.52 -22.32 -0.20
CA VAL A 363 11.06 -22.37 -0.01
C VAL A 363 10.69 -23.20 1.21
N GLU A 364 9.53 -22.90 1.79
CA GLU A 364 8.91 -23.71 2.85
C GLU A 364 7.57 -24.25 2.37
N LEU A 365 7.35 -25.55 2.59
CA LEU A 365 6.05 -26.21 2.49
C LEU A 365 5.36 -26.03 3.84
N VAL A 366 4.20 -25.38 3.82
CA VAL A 366 3.47 -24.91 5.00
C VAL A 366 2.08 -25.55 5.02
N GLN A 367 1.66 -26.02 6.19
CA GLN A 367 0.33 -26.59 6.39
C GLN A 367 -0.72 -25.48 6.39
N VAL A 368 -1.76 -25.59 5.57
CA VAL A 368 -2.73 -24.50 5.30
C VAL A 368 -3.51 -24.01 6.53
N ASN A 369 -3.87 -24.90 7.44
CA ASN A 369 -4.77 -24.63 8.57
C ASN A 369 -4.03 -24.18 9.83
N SER A 370 -2.81 -24.69 10.06
CA SER A 370 -1.97 -24.30 11.19
C SER A 370 -0.93 -23.24 10.83
N LEU A 371 -0.71 -22.98 9.54
CA LEU A 371 0.33 -22.07 9.02
C LEU A 371 1.74 -22.43 9.50
N ARG A 372 1.92 -23.69 9.89
CA ARG A 372 3.21 -24.20 10.35
C ARG A 372 3.99 -24.82 9.21
N LYS A 373 5.28 -24.53 9.21
CA LYS A 373 6.23 -25.21 8.34
C LYS A 373 6.22 -26.72 8.58
N LEU A 374 6.14 -27.46 7.49
CA LEU A 374 6.30 -28.91 7.45
C LEU A 374 7.68 -29.31 6.91
N GLN A 375 8.16 -28.66 5.85
CA GLN A 375 9.43 -29.00 5.20
C GLN A 375 10.06 -27.77 4.55
N SER A 376 11.40 -27.70 4.52
CA SER A 376 12.17 -26.72 3.73
C SER A 376 12.85 -27.39 2.54
N ALA A 377 13.00 -26.68 1.43
CA ALA A 377 13.71 -27.15 0.24
C ALA A 377 14.29 -25.99 -0.56
N TRP A 378 15.19 -26.30 -1.50
CA TRP A 378 15.74 -25.35 -2.46
C TRP A 378 15.20 -25.62 -3.86
N VAL A 379 14.80 -24.57 -4.57
CA VAL A 379 14.29 -24.65 -5.94
C VAL A 379 15.45 -24.85 -6.91
N LYS A 380 15.47 -26.00 -7.60
CA LYS A 380 16.45 -26.31 -8.67
C LYS A 380 15.98 -25.85 -10.04
N GLN A 381 14.66 -25.89 -10.29
CA GLN A 381 14.06 -25.47 -11.55
C GLN A 381 12.64 -24.95 -11.32
N VAL A 382 12.27 -23.94 -12.09
CA VAL A 382 10.92 -23.38 -12.16
C VAL A 382 10.42 -23.50 -13.59
N LYS A 383 9.22 -24.03 -13.78
CA LYS A 383 8.54 -24.07 -15.08
C LYS A 383 7.13 -23.51 -14.90
N ARG A 384 6.87 -22.34 -15.49
CA ARG A 384 5.52 -21.81 -15.62
C ARG A 384 4.70 -22.74 -16.51
N LEU A 385 3.53 -23.18 -16.03
CA LEU A 385 2.59 -24.00 -16.79
C LEU A 385 1.56 -23.11 -17.48
N ASP A 386 1.02 -22.15 -16.73
CA ASP A 386 0.10 -21.12 -17.23
C ASP A 386 0.19 -19.84 -16.35
N ASN A 387 -0.85 -19.01 -16.35
CA ASN A 387 -0.91 -17.78 -15.55
C ASN A 387 -1.11 -18.04 -14.04
N TYR A 388 -1.61 -19.20 -13.64
CA TYR A 388 -1.89 -19.57 -12.25
C TYR A 388 -0.95 -20.65 -11.73
N GLU A 389 -0.50 -21.56 -12.59
CA GLU A 389 0.21 -22.77 -12.18
C GLU A 389 1.69 -22.77 -12.54
N ILE A 390 2.50 -23.21 -11.58
CA ILE A 390 3.95 -23.30 -11.66
C ILE A 390 4.37 -24.69 -11.20
N LEU A 391 5.25 -25.34 -11.96
CA LEU A 391 5.94 -26.55 -11.55
C LEU A 391 7.31 -26.22 -10.97
N LEU A 392 7.50 -26.56 -9.70
CA LEU A 392 8.79 -26.44 -9.00
C LEU A 392 9.47 -27.80 -8.97
N THR A 393 10.77 -27.84 -9.27
CA THR A 393 11.64 -28.99 -8.98
C THR A 393 12.55 -28.63 -7.81
N LEU A 394 12.48 -29.42 -6.76
CA LEU A 394 13.19 -29.23 -5.50
C LEU A 394 14.53 -29.99 -5.47
N ASP A 395 15.43 -29.57 -4.58
CA ASP A 395 16.73 -30.20 -4.34
C ASP A 395 16.65 -31.57 -3.66
N ARG A 396 15.49 -31.91 -3.11
CA ARG A 396 15.22 -33.13 -2.37
C ARG A 396 13.77 -33.61 -2.58
N PRO A 397 13.46 -34.88 -2.31
CA PRO A 397 12.08 -35.36 -2.29
C PRO A 397 11.20 -34.62 -1.27
N VAL A 398 9.91 -34.53 -1.56
CA VAL A 398 8.88 -34.14 -0.56
C VAL A 398 8.57 -35.35 0.31
N ASP A 399 8.58 -35.15 1.63
CA ASP A 399 8.31 -36.20 2.61
C ASP A 399 6.87 -36.71 2.49
N GLU A 400 6.67 -38.02 2.66
CA GLU A 400 5.34 -38.64 2.52
C GLU A 400 4.30 -38.07 3.49
N GLN A 401 4.71 -37.66 4.69
CA GLN A 401 3.83 -37.01 5.66
C GLN A 401 3.33 -35.65 5.15
N VAL A 402 4.15 -34.92 4.39
CA VAL A 402 3.76 -33.61 3.81
C VAL A 402 2.74 -33.81 2.71
N LYS A 403 2.91 -34.85 1.88
CA LYS A 403 1.98 -35.17 0.78
C LYS A 403 0.57 -35.54 1.27
N GLN A 404 0.43 -35.95 2.52
CA GLN A 404 -0.86 -36.31 3.15
C GLN A 404 -1.62 -35.10 3.73
N GLN A 405 -1.08 -33.88 3.60
CA GLN A 405 -1.64 -32.66 4.20
C GLN A 405 -2.09 -31.65 3.12
N PRO A 406 -3.00 -30.71 3.44
CA PRO A 406 -3.20 -29.53 2.63
C PRO A 406 -2.00 -28.58 2.80
N VAL A 407 -1.32 -28.28 1.70
CA VAL A 407 -0.05 -27.55 1.70
C VAL A 407 -0.09 -26.33 0.81
N VAL A 408 0.53 -25.25 1.26
CA VAL A 408 0.97 -24.11 0.45
C VAL A 408 2.49 -24.01 0.46
N VAL A 409 3.06 -23.39 -0.57
CA VAL A 409 4.48 -23.11 -0.69
C VAL A 409 4.70 -21.62 -0.55
N GLU A 410 5.65 -21.27 0.30
CA GLU A 410 6.10 -19.90 0.49
C GLU A 410 7.56 -19.74 0.05
N ASN A 411 7.86 -18.62 -0.60
CA ASN A 411 9.21 -18.23 -0.96
C ASN A 411 9.90 -17.44 0.16
N VAL A 412 10.73 -18.12 0.96
CA VAL A 412 11.36 -17.50 2.15
C VAL A 412 12.61 -16.68 1.82
N THR A 413 13.13 -16.84 0.59
CA THR A 413 14.22 -16.01 0.06
C THR A 413 13.76 -14.58 -0.20
N TRP A 414 12.51 -14.43 -0.64
CA TRP A 414 11.89 -13.15 -0.95
C TRP A 414 11.09 -12.60 0.23
N THR A 415 11.81 -12.41 1.34
CA THR A 415 11.31 -11.78 2.57
C THR A 415 12.23 -10.62 2.97
N PRO A 416 11.73 -9.36 3.10
CA PRO A 416 12.58 -8.23 3.41
C PRO A 416 12.69 -7.94 4.91
N GLU A 417 13.82 -7.42 5.35
CA GLU A 417 13.87 -6.59 6.57
C GLU A 417 13.05 -5.32 6.34
N VAL A 418 12.35 -4.85 7.36
CA VAL A 418 11.45 -3.69 7.27
C VAL A 418 11.77 -2.66 8.34
N LEU A 419 11.86 -1.40 7.93
CA LEU A 419 11.93 -0.23 8.81
C LEU A 419 10.84 0.77 8.44
N ILE A 420 9.86 0.96 9.31
CA ILE A 420 8.79 1.97 9.17
C ILE A 420 8.94 2.97 10.30
N ARG A 421 9.43 4.17 9.98
CA ARG A 421 9.83 5.14 11.00
C ARG A 421 9.40 6.58 10.72
N ASN A 422 8.95 7.25 11.78
CA ASN A 422 8.66 8.69 11.77
C ASN A 422 7.61 9.09 10.72
N ASN A 423 6.61 8.24 10.53
CA ASN A 423 5.51 8.50 9.59
C ASN A 423 4.25 8.98 10.31
N TYR A 424 3.40 9.69 9.58
CA TYR A 424 2.08 10.14 10.04
C TYR A 424 0.97 9.54 9.17
N PHE A 425 -0.03 8.93 9.81
CA PHE A 425 -1.17 8.28 9.16
C PHE A 425 -2.48 8.94 9.59
N SER A 426 -3.34 9.35 8.65
CA SER A 426 -4.69 9.86 8.98
C SER A 426 -5.66 9.74 7.80
N ARG A 427 -6.98 9.88 8.07
CA ARG A 427 -8.04 9.72 7.05
C ARG A 427 -8.00 8.35 6.34
N ILE A 428 -7.63 7.32 7.09
CA ILE A 428 -7.51 5.94 6.59
C ILE A 428 -8.73 5.17 7.09
N PRO A 429 -9.60 4.66 6.22
CA PRO A 429 -10.82 3.94 6.62
C PRO A 429 -10.56 2.47 7.05
N THR A 430 -9.36 1.94 6.75
CA THR A 430 -8.96 0.54 6.97
C THR A 430 -7.84 0.43 8.02
N ARG A 431 -6.88 -0.50 7.86
CA ARG A 431 -5.73 -0.63 8.75
C ARG A 431 -4.68 0.44 8.39
N GLY A 432 -3.78 0.73 9.33
CA GLY A 432 -2.64 1.62 9.07
C GLY A 432 -1.48 0.91 8.37
N ILE A 433 -1.01 -0.18 8.97
CA ILE A 433 0.06 -1.05 8.46
C ILE A 433 -0.41 -2.49 8.54
N LEU A 434 -0.35 -3.21 7.42
CA LEU A 434 -0.33 -4.68 7.38
C LEU A 434 1.11 -5.14 7.09
N VAL A 435 1.69 -5.97 7.96
CA VAL A 435 3.04 -6.49 7.73
C VAL A 435 3.16 -7.96 8.13
N THR A 436 3.52 -8.78 7.16
CA THR A 436 3.68 -10.23 7.25
C THR A 436 4.99 -10.62 6.58
N THR A 437 6.10 -10.52 7.32
CA THR A 437 7.40 -10.96 6.81
C THR A 437 8.30 -11.55 7.89
N ARG A 438 9.10 -12.55 7.50
CA ARG A 438 9.94 -13.31 8.41
C ARG A 438 11.10 -12.51 8.99
N ARG A 439 11.69 -11.62 8.20
CA ARG A 439 12.90 -10.91 8.63
C ARG A 439 12.53 -9.81 9.63
N LYS A 440 13.55 -9.17 10.19
CA LYS A 440 13.39 -8.15 11.21
C LYS A 440 12.47 -7.02 10.73
N VAL A 441 11.45 -6.71 11.53
CA VAL A 441 10.55 -5.58 11.34
C VAL A 441 10.70 -4.60 12.49
N VAL A 442 10.89 -3.32 12.17
CA VAL A 442 10.89 -2.22 13.15
C VAL A 442 9.86 -1.17 12.75
N ILE A 443 8.86 -0.95 13.60
CA ILE A 443 7.85 0.09 13.48
C ILE A 443 8.04 1.07 14.63
N GLU A 444 8.61 2.24 14.36
CA GLU A 444 8.94 3.18 15.44
C GLU A 444 8.62 4.65 15.17
N LYS A 445 8.25 5.38 16.23
CA LYS A 445 8.05 6.85 16.18
C LYS A 445 6.98 7.30 15.19
N ASN A 446 6.02 6.44 14.86
CA ASN A 446 4.93 6.79 13.97
C ASN A 446 3.74 7.35 14.76
N ILE A 447 2.91 8.16 14.09
CA ILE A 447 1.64 8.66 14.62
C ILE A 447 0.50 8.12 13.77
N PHE A 448 -0.43 7.43 14.41
CA PHE A 448 -1.68 6.96 13.79
C PHE A 448 -2.83 7.77 14.34
N PHE A 449 -3.52 8.50 13.47
CA PHE A 449 -4.58 9.41 13.87
C PHE A 449 -5.93 8.95 13.34
N ARG A 450 -6.77 8.46 14.25
CA ARG A 450 -8.18 8.09 14.03
C ARG A 450 -8.40 7.12 12.88
N THR A 451 -7.53 6.13 12.77
CA THR A 451 -7.72 4.95 11.90
C THR A 451 -8.83 4.08 12.49
N PRO A 452 -9.99 3.87 11.82
CA PRO A 452 -11.13 3.13 12.37
C PRO A 452 -10.90 1.63 12.61
N MET A 453 -9.96 1.00 11.90
CA MET A 453 -9.52 -0.37 12.18
C MET A 453 -8.21 -0.39 12.98
N SER A 454 -7.54 -1.54 13.07
CA SER A 454 -6.23 -1.65 13.71
C SER A 454 -5.20 -0.75 13.03
N ALA A 455 -4.48 0.03 13.81
CA ALA A 455 -3.36 0.82 13.32
C ALA A 455 -2.24 -0.07 12.77
N ILE A 456 -2.02 -1.23 13.40
CA ILE A 456 -1.07 -2.24 12.96
C ILE A 456 -1.76 -3.60 12.99
N LEU A 457 -1.74 -4.31 11.86
CA LEU A 457 -2.14 -5.70 11.73
C LEU A 457 -0.92 -6.53 11.33
N ILE A 458 -0.69 -7.61 12.07
CA ILE A 458 0.24 -8.68 11.73
C ILE A 458 -0.61 -9.94 11.51
N SER A 459 -0.53 -10.49 10.30
CA SER A 459 -1.29 -11.66 9.87
C SER A 459 -0.36 -12.72 9.25
N ASP A 460 -0.96 -13.77 8.72
CA ASP A 460 -0.45 -14.75 7.76
C ASP A 460 -1.70 -15.53 7.32
N ASP A 461 -1.94 -15.66 6.02
CA ASP A 461 -3.17 -16.27 5.50
C ASP A 461 -2.89 -17.18 4.31
N ALA A 462 -3.46 -18.39 4.34
CA ALA A 462 -3.37 -19.40 3.28
C ALA A 462 -4.76 -19.85 2.77
N ARG A 463 -5.81 -19.05 2.99
CA ARG A 463 -7.21 -19.42 2.70
C ARG A 463 -7.99 -18.35 1.93
N SER A 464 -7.78 -17.07 2.22
CA SER A 464 -8.49 -15.96 1.58
C SER A 464 -7.59 -15.23 0.57
N TRP A 465 -6.75 -14.33 1.06
CA TRP A 465 -5.83 -13.51 0.30
C TRP A 465 -4.54 -14.25 -0.10
N TYR A 466 -4.20 -15.34 0.61
CA TYR A 466 -2.96 -16.08 0.38
C TYR A 466 -1.71 -15.21 0.57
N GLU A 467 -1.80 -14.19 1.44
CA GLU A 467 -0.68 -13.33 1.80
C GLU A 467 0.17 -14.02 2.88
N SER A 468 1.41 -14.31 2.51
CA SER A 468 2.30 -15.09 3.34
C SER A 468 3.22 -14.24 4.20
N GLY A 469 3.75 -14.83 5.26
CA GLY A 469 4.92 -14.33 5.95
C GLY A 469 4.73 -14.28 7.45
N PRO A 470 4.81 -15.42 8.15
CA PRO A 470 4.81 -15.41 9.60
C PRO A 470 5.98 -14.57 10.10
N VAL A 471 5.71 -13.65 11.02
CA VAL A 471 6.78 -12.80 11.59
C VAL A 471 7.63 -13.56 12.60
N SER A 472 8.93 -13.27 12.65
CA SER A 472 9.87 -13.94 13.56
C SER A 472 10.75 -13.01 14.41
N ASP A 473 10.74 -11.71 14.14
CA ASP A 473 11.38 -10.66 14.94
C ASP A 473 10.75 -9.30 14.63
N VAL A 474 9.86 -8.83 15.51
CA VAL A 474 9.15 -7.56 15.35
C VAL A 474 9.39 -6.66 16.56
N THR A 475 9.67 -5.38 16.32
CA THR A 475 9.71 -4.35 17.35
C THR A 475 8.80 -3.19 16.98
N ILE A 476 7.73 -2.99 17.76
CA ILE A 476 6.79 -1.88 17.67
C ILE A 476 7.08 -0.96 18.85
N ARG A 477 7.70 0.20 18.63
CA ARG A 477 8.12 1.07 19.75
C ARG A 477 7.97 2.55 19.55
N ASN A 478 7.72 3.28 20.64
CA ASN A 478 7.62 4.74 20.64
C ASN A 478 6.60 5.29 19.62
N ASN A 479 5.58 4.53 19.27
CA ASN A 479 4.50 5.01 18.40
C ASN A 479 3.42 5.69 19.24
N PHE A 480 2.68 6.61 18.62
CA PHE A 480 1.51 7.25 19.23
C PHE A 480 0.26 6.90 18.43
N PHE A 481 -0.65 6.17 19.08
CA PHE A 481 -1.94 5.79 18.52
C PHE A 481 -3.02 6.70 19.11
N VAL A 482 -3.67 7.49 18.27
CA VAL A 482 -4.67 8.49 18.65
C VAL A 482 -6.04 8.03 18.16
N GLU A 483 -6.86 7.54 19.09
CA GLU A 483 -8.26 7.19 18.85
C GLU A 483 -8.47 6.18 17.70
N CYS A 484 -7.52 5.27 17.54
CA CYS A 484 -7.59 4.17 16.57
C CYS A 484 -8.61 3.10 16.97
N GLY A 485 -9.05 2.30 16.00
CA GLY A 485 -9.95 1.17 16.19
C GLY A 485 -9.40 0.11 17.14
N SER A 486 -10.30 -0.59 17.80
CA SER A 486 -9.99 -1.66 18.76
C SER A 486 -10.07 -3.03 18.05
N PRO A 487 -9.07 -3.91 18.18
CA PRO A 487 -7.77 -3.70 18.82
C PRO A 487 -6.85 -2.77 18.03
N VAL A 488 -6.07 -1.91 18.71
CA VAL A 488 -5.17 -0.95 18.04
C VAL A 488 -4.00 -1.66 17.33
N ILE A 489 -3.36 -2.60 18.02
CA ILE A 489 -2.40 -3.55 17.43
C ILE A 489 -3.05 -4.93 17.46
N SER A 490 -3.20 -5.54 16.29
CA SER A 490 -3.72 -6.89 16.13
C SER A 490 -2.65 -7.83 15.58
N ILE A 491 -2.35 -8.90 16.32
CA ILE A 491 -1.43 -9.97 15.92
C ILE A 491 -2.28 -11.23 15.80
N ALA A 492 -2.76 -11.50 14.59
CA ALA A 492 -3.80 -12.49 14.37
C ALA A 492 -3.57 -13.20 13.02
N PRO A 493 -2.78 -14.29 13.02
CA PRO A 493 -2.70 -15.16 11.86
C PRO A 493 -4.06 -15.82 11.61
N GLU A 494 -4.37 -16.10 10.35
CA GLU A 494 -5.64 -16.70 9.92
C GLU A 494 -5.64 -18.23 10.04
N ASN A 495 -4.94 -18.79 11.04
CA ASN A 495 -4.96 -20.21 11.35
C ASN A 495 -6.25 -20.60 12.11
N ASP A 496 -6.82 -21.76 11.78
CA ASP A 496 -8.00 -22.33 12.45
C ASP A 496 -7.70 -23.64 13.21
N ARG A 497 -6.45 -24.14 13.14
CA ARG A 497 -6.00 -25.31 13.89
C ARG A 497 -4.92 -25.00 14.92
N PRO A 498 -5.10 -25.46 16.17
CA PRO A 498 -4.23 -25.12 17.29
C PRO A 498 -2.99 -26.03 17.36
N GLU A 499 -2.06 -25.91 16.41
CA GLU A 499 -0.84 -26.74 16.37
C GLU A 499 0.42 -26.01 16.84
N GLY A 500 0.28 -24.91 17.59
CA GLY A 500 1.38 -24.11 18.15
C GLY A 500 1.49 -22.71 17.55
N ALA A 501 2.50 -21.96 17.96
CA ALA A 501 2.68 -20.57 17.52
C ALA A 501 3.06 -20.45 16.04
N VAL A 502 2.42 -19.50 15.36
CA VAL A 502 2.71 -19.07 13.99
C VAL A 502 3.72 -17.92 14.01
N HIS A 503 3.47 -16.91 14.83
CA HIS A 503 4.35 -15.75 14.97
C HIS A 503 5.32 -15.91 16.14
N ARG A 504 6.50 -15.28 16.04
CA ARG A 504 7.55 -15.35 17.05
C ARG A 504 8.22 -14.01 17.32
N ASN A 505 8.68 -13.83 18.56
CA ASN A 505 9.55 -12.74 19.03
C ASN A 505 9.04 -11.33 18.69
N ILE A 506 7.91 -10.95 19.26
CA ILE A 506 7.30 -9.64 19.06
C ILE A 506 7.48 -8.79 20.30
N ARG A 507 8.02 -7.58 20.14
CA ARG A 507 8.25 -6.60 21.22
C ARG A 507 7.40 -5.36 20.98
N ILE A 508 6.54 -5.02 21.94
CA ILE A 508 5.66 -3.84 21.93
C ILE A 508 6.10 -2.94 23.08
N LEU A 509 6.91 -1.93 22.78
CA LEU A 509 7.71 -1.22 23.78
C LEU A 509 7.43 0.29 23.79
N ALA A 510 7.13 0.86 24.95
CA ALA A 510 7.08 2.31 25.14
C ALA A 510 6.16 3.06 24.15
N ASN A 511 5.05 2.45 23.73
CA ASN A 511 4.06 3.11 22.89
C ASN A 511 3.02 3.86 23.73
N ARG A 512 2.42 4.90 23.16
CA ARG A 512 1.30 5.64 23.76
C ARG A 512 0.01 5.32 23.01
N PHE A 513 -1.02 4.95 23.76
CA PHE A 513 -2.35 4.63 23.25
C PHE A 513 -3.37 5.60 23.83
N ALA A 514 -3.82 6.58 23.07
CA ALA A 514 -4.98 7.39 23.42
C ALA A 514 -6.24 6.71 22.89
N LEU A 515 -6.75 5.71 23.60
CA LEU A 515 -7.80 4.81 23.15
C LEU A 515 -9.14 5.53 22.92
N SER A 516 -9.89 5.02 21.93
CA SER A 516 -11.31 5.29 21.70
C SER A 516 -12.19 4.05 22.00
N GLY A 517 -11.59 2.85 22.00
CA GLY A 517 -12.21 1.58 22.39
C GLY A 517 -11.50 0.91 23.58
N LYS A 518 -11.72 -0.39 23.77
CA LYS A 518 -11.20 -1.13 24.94
C LYS A 518 -9.82 -1.72 24.71
N GLU A 519 -9.63 -2.46 23.61
CA GLU A 519 -8.45 -3.27 23.37
C GLU A 519 -7.35 -2.43 22.69
N GLY A 520 -6.20 -2.28 23.36
CA GLY A 520 -5.01 -1.69 22.75
C GLY A 520 -4.20 -2.72 21.98
N ILE A 521 -4.03 -3.91 22.55
CA ILE A 521 -3.22 -5.00 21.99
C ILE A 521 -4.03 -6.28 22.03
N TYR A 522 -4.15 -6.94 20.88
CA TYR A 522 -4.63 -8.30 20.76
C TYR A 522 -3.56 -9.17 20.10
N ALA A 523 -3.28 -10.34 20.67
CA ALA A 523 -2.40 -11.32 20.05
C ALA A 523 -2.95 -12.75 20.20
N ARG A 524 -2.80 -13.54 19.13
CA ARG A 524 -3.04 -14.99 19.16
C ARG A 524 -1.93 -15.79 18.49
N TRP A 525 -1.76 -17.05 18.91
CA TRP A 525 -0.83 -18.02 18.31
C TRP A 525 0.60 -17.46 18.13
N THR A 526 1.09 -16.81 19.19
CA THR A 526 2.37 -16.10 19.17
C THR A 526 3.25 -16.58 20.31
N GLU A 527 4.52 -16.88 20.03
CA GLU A 527 5.53 -17.26 21.02
C GLU A 527 6.55 -16.13 21.20
N GLY A 528 6.93 -15.83 22.44
CA GLY A 528 7.94 -14.81 22.72
C GLY A 528 7.39 -13.40 22.54
N LEU A 529 6.34 -13.07 23.30
CA LEU A 529 5.70 -11.76 23.28
C LEU A 529 6.21 -10.91 24.46
N ASP A 530 6.66 -9.70 24.16
CA ASP A 530 7.24 -8.79 25.13
C ASP A 530 6.51 -7.43 25.09
N ILE A 531 5.66 -7.15 26.08
CA ILE A 531 4.84 -5.95 26.16
C ILE A 531 5.29 -5.12 27.36
N ARG A 532 6.07 -4.06 27.11
CA ARG A 532 6.68 -3.27 28.19
C ARG A 532 6.61 -1.77 28.02
N ASP A 533 6.50 -1.08 29.16
CA ASP A 533 6.58 0.37 29.28
C ASP A 533 5.54 1.16 28.46
N ASN A 534 4.47 0.50 27.99
CA ASN A 534 3.42 1.17 27.23
C ASN A 534 2.52 2.00 28.14
N TYR A 535 1.90 3.04 27.57
CA TYR A 535 1.00 3.94 28.29
C TYR A 535 -0.37 4.01 27.60
N PHE A 536 -1.43 3.68 28.34
CA PHE A 536 -2.81 3.64 27.86
C PHE A 536 -3.67 4.74 28.51
N GLU A 537 -4.20 5.65 27.71
CA GLU A 537 -5.15 6.69 28.10
C GLU A 537 -6.55 6.31 27.58
N TYR A 538 -7.55 6.28 28.45
CA TYR A 538 -8.90 5.79 28.13
C TYR A 538 -9.99 6.67 28.75
N SER A 539 -11.21 6.64 28.22
CA SER A 539 -12.32 7.50 28.67
C SER A 539 -13.27 6.86 29.69
N GLU A 540 -13.23 5.54 29.87
CA GLU A 540 -14.07 4.79 30.81
C GLU A 540 -13.22 3.87 31.66
N GLN A 541 -13.59 3.62 32.92
CA GLN A 541 -12.79 2.79 33.82
C GLN A 541 -12.62 1.36 33.27
N LEU A 542 -11.42 1.06 32.75
CA LEU A 542 -11.03 -0.23 32.19
C LEU A 542 -9.99 -0.90 33.09
N ARG A 543 -10.03 -2.24 33.17
CA ARG A 543 -9.02 -3.03 33.89
C ARG A 543 -7.82 -3.28 32.97
N PRO A 544 -6.61 -3.49 33.51
CA PRO A 544 -5.42 -3.79 32.72
C PRO A 544 -5.61 -4.92 31.67
N GLU A 545 -6.33 -5.98 32.04
CA GLU A 545 -6.68 -7.11 31.16
C GLU A 545 -7.62 -6.75 30.00
N ASP A 546 -8.31 -5.60 30.07
CA ASP A 546 -9.18 -5.13 29.00
C ASP A 546 -8.39 -4.46 27.86
N PHE A 547 -7.14 -4.02 28.13
CA PHE A 547 -6.27 -3.39 27.11
C PHE A 547 -5.40 -4.40 26.35
N ILE A 548 -5.03 -5.50 27.01
CA ILE A 548 -4.11 -6.51 26.48
C ILE A 548 -4.82 -7.86 26.53
N ARG A 549 -5.27 -8.32 25.37
CA ARG A 549 -5.94 -9.61 25.22
C ARG A 549 -5.03 -10.59 24.51
N LEU A 550 -4.81 -11.75 25.11
CA LEU A 550 -3.94 -12.79 24.58
C LEU A 550 -4.69 -14.12 24.47
N GLU A 551 -4.51 -14.83 23.36
CA GLU A 551 -5.13 -16.13 23.10
C GLU A 551 -4.07 -17.12 22.60
N ASN A 552 -3.84 -18.23 23.28
CA ASN A 552 -2.85 -19.24 22.86
C ASN A 552 -1.45 -18.64 22.58
N CYS A 553 -1.00 -17.75 23.46
CA CYS A 553 0.33 -17.15 23.41
C CYS A 553 1.26 -17.80 24.44
N GLU A 554 2.51 -18.02 24.06
CA GLU A 554 3.52 -18.68 24.87
C GLU A 554 4.71 -17.74 25.13
N SER A 555 5.43 -17.95 26.25
CA SER A 555 6.61 -17.14 26.62
C SER A 555 6.33 -15.64 26.61
N VAL A 556 5.27 -15.22 27.32
CA VAL A 556 4.79 -13.83 27.37
C VAL A 556 5.39 -13.08 28.58
N GLN A 557 5.91 -11.88 28.34
CA GLN A 557 6.34 -10.92 29.36
C GLN A 557 5.50 -9.64 29.26
N ILE A 558 4.90 -9.23 30.38
CA ILE A 558 4.12 -7.99 30.50
C ILE A 558 4.64 -7.24 31.73
N GLU A 559 5.36 -6.13 31.53
CA GLU A 559 6.00 -5.39 32.62
C GLU A 559 5.83 -3.88 32.45
N ASN A 560 5.67 -3.14 33.56
CA ASN A 560 5.70 -1.67 33.60
C ASN A 560 4.72 -0.92 32.67
N ASN A 561 3.67 -1.58 32.19
CA ASN A 561 2.61 -0.90 31.44
C ASN A 561 1.77 -0.05 32.38
N ARG A 562 1.54 1.22 32.01
CA ARG A 562 0.83 2.22 32.81
C ARG A 562 -0.46 2.60 32.13
N SER A 563 -1.44 3.04 32.90
CA SER A 563 -2.69 3.52 32.34
C SER A 563 -3.30 4.65 33.18
N SER A 564 -4.10 5.51 32.55
CA SER A 564 -4.83 6.58 33.25
C SER A 564 -6.15 6.92 32.55
N LEU A 565 -7.12 7.36 33.35
CA LEU A 565 -8.35 7.96 32.84
C LEU A 565 -8.06 9.33 32.22
N LYS A 566 -8.65 9.61 31.05
CA LYS A 566 -8.55 10.89 30.33
C LYS A 566 -9.24 12.04 31.04
#